data_AF-A0A2U1MXF2-F1
#
_entry.id   AF-A0A2U1MXF2-F1
#
_cell.length_a   1.000
_cell.length_b   1.000
_cell.length_c   1.000
_cell.angle_alpha   90.00
_cell.angle_beta   90.00
_cell.angle_gamma   90.00
#
_symmetry.space_group_name_H-M   'P 1'
#
loop_
_entity.id
_entity.type
_entity.pdbx_description
1 polymer ?
#
loop_
_entity_poly.entity_id
_entity_poly.type
_entity_poly.pdbx_seq_one_letter_code
_entity_poly.pdbx_strand_id
1 'polypeptide(L)'
;MPREMDFLMYTDFTSFPSSGASPSLSTASEAESAPPDFDQLFQRICEEYSKCVHEAGRVLPPEWTMPDLVLAMLGDEAIQHGFLTDAYYDVMLCGTRSWGCEELLNLLDLINYV
;
A
#
# COMPACT_ATOMS: atom_id res chain seq x y z
N MET A 1 -24.59 42.01 -24.42
CA MET A 1 -23.21 41.73 -23.99
C MET A 1 -22.89 40.27 -24.35
N PRO A 2 -21.69 40.01 -24.93
CA PRO A 2 -21.40 39.01 -25.97
C PRO A 2 -20.61 37.81 -25.38
N ARG A 3 -20.28 36.70 -26.07
CA ARG A 3 -19.48 36.59 -27.30
C ARG A 3 -19.81 35.35 -28.13
N GLU A 4 -19.97 35.59 -29.42
CA GLU A 4 -19.78 34.65 -30.53
C GLU A 4 -18.30 34.24 -30.63
N MET A 5 -18.03 33.01 -31.06
CA MET A 5 -16.81 32.65 -31.78
C MET A 5 -17.19 31.69 -32.90
N ASP A 6 -17.41 32.29 -34.06
CA ASP A 6 -17.47 31.66 -35.37
C ASP A 6 -16.08 31.18 -35.82
N PHE A 7 -16.10 30.32 -36.85
CA PHE A 7 -15.12 30.29 -37.96
C PHE A 7 -13.79 29.56 -37.66
N LEU A 8 -13.33 28.51 -38.37
CA LEU A 8 -13.16 28.25 -39.82
C LEU A 8 -12.35 26.94 -39.97
N MET A 9 -12.15 26.21 -41.08
CA MET A 9 -12.52 26.21 -42.50
C MET A 9 -11.96 24.88 -43.06
N TYR A 10 -12.65 24.26 -44.04
CA TYR A 10 -12.12 23.55 -45.22
C TYR A 10 -10.98 22.49 -45.06
N THR A 11 -11.03 21.33 -45.71
CA THR A 11 -11.15 21.21 -47.17
C THR A 11 -11.49 19.78 -47.59
N ASP A 12 -12.44 19.71 -48.51
CA ASP A 12 -12.85 18.60 -49.38
C ASP A 12 -11.69 18.10 -50.26
N PHE A 13 -11.47 16.79 -50.45
CA PHE A 13 -10.86 16.22 -51.67
C PHE A 13 -11.10 14.69 -51.79
N THR A 14 -12.06 14.32 -52.63
CA THR A 14 -11.96 13.31 -53.71
C THR A 14 -11.36 11.90 -53.45
N SER A 15 -12.15 10.86 -53.79
CA SER A 15 -11.77 9.64 -54.55
C SER A 15 -10.72 8.61 -54.03
N PHE A 16 -11.20 7.38 -53.72
CA PHE A 16 -10.60 6.03 -53.99
C PHE A 16 -9.17 5.64 -53.44
N PRO A 17 -8.78 4.34 -53.36
CA PRO A 17 -8.64 3.55 -52.13
C PRO A 17 -7.18 3.22 -51.70
N SER A 18 -7.05 2.54 -50.54
CA SER A 18 -5.92 1.71 -50.05
C SER A 18 -5.11 2.23 -48.86
N SER A 19 -5.07 1.35 -47.86
CA SER A 19 -3.97 1.01 -46.95
C SER A 19 -3.40 2.07 -46.03
N GLY A 20 -3.61 1.87 -44.72
CA GLY A 20 -2.65 2.34 -43.72
C GLY A 20 -3.18 2.42 -42.30
N ALA A 21 -2.63 1.54 -41.46
CA ALA A 21 -2.48 1.68 -40.02
C ALA A 21 -3.74 1.51 -39.12
N SER A 22 -3.78 0.35 -38.48
CA SER A 22 -4.52 0.06 -37.27
C SER A 22 -4.22 1.09 -36.16
N PRO A 23 -5.22 1.71 -35.52
CA PRO A 23 -5.04 2.18 -34.16
C PRO A 23 -5.22 0.95 -33.25
N SER A 24 -4.11 0.28 -32.93
CA SER A 24 -4.04 -0.55 -31.73
C SER A 24 -4.30 0.37 -30.54
N LEU A 25 -5.57 0.48 -30.14
CA LEU A 25 -5.95 1.15 -28.90
C LEU A 25 -5.51 0.24 -27.75
N SER A 26 -4.25 0.37 -27.34
CA SER A 26 -3.77 -0.18 -26.09
C SER A 26 -4.44 0.58 -24.95
N THR A 27 -5.57 0.09 -24.49
CA THR A 27 -5.98 0.28 -23.09
C THR A 27 -4.92 -0.38 -22.23
N ALA A 28 -3.85 0.35 -21.93
CA ALA A 28 -3.05 0.09 -20.73
C ALA A 28 -3.91 0.56 -19.55
N SER A 29 -4.89 -0.25 -19.18
CA SER A 29 -5.37 -0.21 -17.80
C SER A 29 -4.20 -0.70 -16.96
N GLU A 30 -3.51 0.25 -16.33
CA GLU A 30 -2.66 -0.03 -15.19
C GLU A 30 -3.58 -0.62 -14.11
N ALA A 31 -3.67 -1.94 -14.11
CA ALA A 31 -4.43 -2.72 -13.16
C ALA A 31 -3.67 -2.74 -11.84
N GLU A 32 -3.59 -1.59 -11.17
CA GLU A 32 -3.17 -1.50 -9.78
C GLU A 32 -4.37 -1.90 -8.91
N SER A 33 -4.74 -3.18 -8.97
CA SER A 33 -5.94 -3.70 -8.28
C SER A 33 -5.78 -5.12 -7.75
N ALA A 34 -4.57 -5.69 -7.79
CA ALA A 34 -4.28 -6.86 -6.97
C ALA A 34 -3.99 -6.38 -5.53
N PRO A 35 -4.66 -6.94 -4.50
CA PRO A 35 -4.22 -6.75 -3.13
C PRO A 35 -2.72 -7.06 -3.05
N PRO A 36 -1.92 -6.30 -2.27
CA PRO A 36 -0.53 -6.66 -2.05
C PRO A 36 -0.48 -8.12 -1.60
N ASP A 37 0.42 -8.87 -2.23
CA ASP A 37 0.69 -10.25 -1.87
C ASP A 37 0.96 -10.32 -0.36
N PHE A 38 0.51 -11.39 0.28
CA PHE A 38 0.52 -11.51 1.75
C PHE A 38 1.92 -11.19 2.32
N ASP A 39 2.96 -11.74 1.70
CA ASP A 39 4.35 -11.53 2.11
C ASP A 39 4.77 -10.05 2.01
N GLN A 40 4.33 -9.35 0.97
CA GLN A 40 4.62 -7.92 0.79
C GLN A 40 3.89 -7.08 1.83
N LEU A 41 2.62 -7.41 2.12
CA LEU A 41 1.85 -6.71 3.13
C LEU A 41 2.45 -6.91 4.53
N PHE A 42 2.80 -8.16 4.86
CA PHE A 42 3.45 -8.49 6.11
C PHE A 42 4.79 -7.76 6.27
N GLN A 43 5.60 -7.69 5.21
CA GLN A 43 6.84 -6.92 5.24
C GLN A 43 6.59 -5.43 5.52
N ARG A 44 5.60 -4.81 4.86
CA ARG A 44 5.24 -3.41 5.12
C ARG A 44 4.81 -3.19 6.56
N ILE A 45 4.03 -4.11 7.11
CA ILE A 45 3.61 -4.06 8.52
C ILE A 45 4.84 -4.11 9.45
N CYS A 46 5.81 -4.99 9.18
CA CYS A 46 7.06 -5.07 9.94
C CYS A 46 7.86 -3.76 9.88
N GLU A 47 7.88 -3.10 8.73
CA GLU A 47 8.55 -1.80 8.55
C GLU A 47 7.85 -0.69 9.33
N GLU A 48 6.51 -0.61 9.30
CA GLU A 48 5.76 0.38 10.09
C GLU A 48 5.92 0.13 11.60
N TYR A 49 5.86 -1.12 12.04
CA TYR A 49 6.13 -1.47 13.44
C TYR A 49 7.56 -1.17 13.87
N SER A 50 8.55 -1.35 12.98
CA SER A 50 9.93 -0.93 13.27
C SER A 50 10.03 0.57 13.52
N LYS A 51 9.29 1.39 12.76
CA LYS A 51 9.23 2.83 13.00
C LYS A 51 8.58 3.14 14.35
N CYS A 52 7.46 2.49 14.69
CA CYS A 52 6.84 2.65 16.00
C CYS A 52 7.80 2.37 17.16
N VAL A 53 8.56 1.27 17.08
CA VAL A 53 9.57 0.91 18.10
C VAL A 53 10.66 1.98 18.21
N HIS A 54 11.15 2.47 17.07
CA HIS A 54 12.16 3.52 17.03
C HIS A 54 11.64 4.85 17.61
N GLU A 55 10.43 5.26 17.24
CA GLU A 55 9.78 6.48 17.73
C GLU A 55 9.49 6.43 19.23
N ALA A 56 9.15 5.25 19.75
CA ALA A 56 8.96 5.01 21.18
C ALA A 56 10.28 4.94 21.98
N GLY A 57 11.44 5.05 21.31
CA GLY A 57 12.76 4.96 21.93
C GLY A 57 13.05 3.59 22.51
N ARG A 58 12.43 2.53 21.96
CA ARG A 58 12.63 1.15 22.35
C ARG A 58 13.64 0.46 21.44
N VAL A 59 14.23 -0.62 21.94
CA VAL A 59 15.21 -1.41 21.21
C VAL A 59 14.78 -2.87 21.26
N LEU A 60 14.87 -3.53 20.11
CA LEU A 60 14.59 -4.95 20.00
C LEU A 60 15.73 -5.76 20.64
N PRO A 61 15.43 -6.77 21.48
CA PRO A 61 16.44 -7.70 21.98
C PRO A 61 17.17 -8.40 20.81
N PRO A 62 18.46 -8.71 20.95
CA PRO A 62 19.26 -9.31 19.87
C PRO A 62 18.78 -10.71 19.45
N GLU A 63 17.99 -11.40 20.29
CA GLU A 63 17.41 -12.71 20.01
C GLU A 63 16.15 -12.64 19.13
N TRP A 64 15.57 -11.45 18.98
CA TRP A 64 14.31 -11.24 18.27
C TRP A 64 14.52 -10.48 16.97
N THR A 65 13.79 -10.87 15.93
CA THR A 65 13.61 -10.06 14.72
C THR A 65 12.25 -9.37 14.73
N MET A 66 12.10 -8.27 13.99
CA MET A 66 10.80 -7.59 13.92
C MET A 66 9.70 -8.52 13.37
N PRO A 67 9.94 -9.30 12.29
CA PRO A 67 9.00 -10.33 11.86
C PRO A 67 8.57 -11.28 12.96
N ASP A 68 9.51 -11.80 13.76
CA ASP A 68 9.19 -12.75 14.84
C ASP A 68 8.32 -12.08 15.92
N LEU A 69 8.62 -10.83 16.27
CA LEU A 69 7.83 -10.08 17.25
C LEU A 69 6.41 -9.83 16.74
N VAL A 70 6.28 -9.45 15.48
CA VAL A 70 4.98 -9.21 14.84
C VAL A 70 4.17 -10.50 14.76
N LEU A 71 4.80 -11.63 14.40
CA LEU A 71 4.14 -12.94 14.43
C LEU A 71 3.73 -13.35 15.85
N ALA A 72 4.58 -13.11 16.86
CA ALA A 72 4.26 -13.42 18.25
C ALA A 72 3.09 -12.58 18.79
N MET A 73 3.00 -11.32 18.37
CA MET A 73 1.92 -10.41 18.74
C MET A 73 0.60 -10.77 18.03
N LEU A 74 0.64 -10.96 16.71
CA LEU A 74 -0.55 -11.25 15.91
C LEU A 74 -1.05 -12.69 16.10
N GLY A 75 -0.16 -13.61 16.47
CA GLY A 75 -0.47 -15.03 16.65
C GLY A 75 -1.01 -15.68 15.37
N ASP A 76 -1.98 -16.59 15.53
CA ASP A 76 -2.61 -17.31 14.40
C ASP A 76 -3.42 -16.38 13.47
N GLU A 77 -3.83 -15.21 13.95
CA GLU A 77 -4.56 -14.22 13.16
C GLU A 77 -3.67 -13.58 12.08
N ALA A 78 -2.35 -13.64 12.22
CA ALA A 78 -1.41 -13.19 11.19
C ALA A 78 -1.63 -13.90 9.85
N ILE A 79 -2.20 -15.11 9.84
CA ILE A 79 -2.44 -15.91 8.64
C ILE A 79 -3.65 -15.36 7.83
N GLN A 80 -4.51 -14.57 8.48
CA GLN A 80 -5.71 -14.01 7.84
C GLN A 80 -5.37 -12.71 7.11
N HIS A 81 -5.47 -12.73 5.79
CA HIS A 81 -5.16 -11.57 4.93
C HIS A 81 -6.00 -10.33 5.28
N GLY A 82 -7.28 -10.53 5.64
CA GLY A 82 -8.16 -9.44 6.08
C GLY A 82 -7.66 -8.75 7.35
N PHE A 83 -7.23 -9.53 8.35
CA PHE A 83 -6.68 -9.02 9.60
C PHE A 83 -5.37 -8.24 9.38
N LEU A 84 -4.45 -8.76 8.56
CA LEU A 84 -3.24 -8.03 8.22
C LEU A 84 -3.53 -6.72 7.49
N THR A 85 -4.52 -6.72 6.61
CA THR A 85 -4.91 -5.52 5.87
C THR A 85 -5.45 -4.46 6.83
N ASP A 86 -6.31 -4.84 7.76
CA ASP A 86 -6.84 -3.93 8.79
C ASP A 86 -5.73 -3.41 9.70
N ALA A 87 -4.83 -4.28 10.17
CA ALA A 87 -3.68 -3.91 10.98
C ALA A 87 -2.74 -2.95 10.23
N TYR A 88 -2.50 -3.17 8.94
CA TYR A 88 -1.70 -2.28 8.10
C TYR A 88 -2.30 -0.88 8.00
N TYR A 89 -3.59 -0.78 7.72
CA TYR A 89 -4.24 0.53 7.63
C TYR A 89 -4.33 1.23 9.00
N ASP A 90 -4.56 0.49 10.08
CA ASP A 90 -4.55 1.04 11.43
C ASP A 90 -3.18 1.63 11.78
N VAL A 91 -2.09 0.88 11.59
CA VAL A 91 -0.73 1.39 11.87
C VAL A 91 -0.34 2.56 10.95
N MET A 92 -0.71 2.49 9.67
CA MET A 92 -0.42 3.57 8.73
C MET A 92 -1.15 4.88 9.07
N LEU A 93 -2.38 4.81 9.59
CA LEU A 93 -3.19 5.99 9.93
C LEU A 93 -2.93 6.52 11.35
N CYS A 94 -2.72 5.62 12.31
CA CYS A 94 -2.63 5.94 13.73
C CYS A 94 -1.19 5.95 14.25
N GLY A 95 -0.23 5.37 13.52
CA GLY A 95 1.18 5.28 13.91
C GLY A 95 1.34 4.60 15.26
N THR A 96 2.09 5.23 16.17
CA THR A 96 2.31 4.76 17.56
C THR A 96 1.04 4.65 18.40
N ARG A 97 -0.09 5.22 17.96
CA ARG A 97 -1.39 5.11 18.63
C ARG A 97 -2.29 4.02 18.03
N SER A 98 -1.79 3.28 17.05
CA SER A 98 -2.48 2.09 16.53
C SER A 98 -2.55 1.02 17.61
N TRP A 99 -3.62 0.22 17.58
CA TRP A 99 -3.77 -0.90 18.52
C TRP A 99 -2.56 -1.84 18.41
N GLY A 100 -2.11 -2.10 17.18
CA GLY A 100 -0.94 -2.93 16.92
C GLY A 100 0.37 -2.38 17.50
N CYS A 101 0.63 -1.07 17.38
CA CYS A 101 1.86 -0.52 17.96
C CYS A 101 1.84 -0.52 19.49
N GLU A 102 0.70 -0.25 20.12
CA GLU A 102 0.57 -0.35 21.58
C GLU A 102 0.84 -1.77 22.07
N GLU A 103 0.24 -2.77 21.43
CA GLU A 103 0.40 -4.17 21.81
C GLU A 103 1.83 -4.67 21.57
N LEU A 104 2.44 -4.27 20.45
CA LEU A 104 3.83 -4.59 20.12
C LEU A 104 4.80 -4.03 21.18
N LEU A 105 4.60 -2.78 21.60
CA LEU A 105 5.43 -2.14 22.62
C LEU A 105 5.23 -2.78 23.99
N ASN A 106 3.99 -3.16 24.34
CA ASN A 106 3.71 -3.90 25.57
C ASN A 106 4.41 -5.26 25.60
N LEU A 107 4.35 -6.00 24.49
CA LEU A 107 5.06 -7.27 24.35
C LEU A 107 6.57 -7.08 24.45
N LEU A 108 7.10 -6.04 23.81
CA LEU A 108 8.51 -5.69 23.89
C LEU A 108 8.95 -5.35 25.31
N ASP A 109 8.17 -4.57 26.05
CA ASP A 109 8.43 -4.23 27.44
C ASP A 109 8.38 -5.49 28.34
N LEU A 110 7.47 -6.43 28.04
CA LEU A 110 7.40 -7.72 28.74
C LEU A 110 8.65 -8.58 28.50
N ILE A 111 9.09 -8.70 27.25
CA ILE A 111 10.27 -9.51 26.88
C ILE A 111 11.54 -8.91 27.49
N ASN A 112 11.68 -7.59 27.52
CA ASN A 112 12.85 -6.92 28.10
C ASN A 112 12.86 -6.94 29.65
N TYR A 113 11.74 -7.25 30.30
CA TYR A 113 11.67 -7.33 31.76
C TYR A 113 12.06 -8.70 32.32
N VAL A 114 12.07 -9.74 31.49
CA VAL A 114 12.41 -11.13 31.85
C VAL A 114 13.92 -11.35 31.75
#